data_AF-A0A9E3WRU4-F1
#
_entry.id   AF-A0A9E3WRU4-F1
#
_cell.length_a   1.000
_cell.length_b   1.000
_cell.length_c   1.000
_cell.angle_alpha   90.00
_cell.angle_beta   90.00
_cell.angle_gamma   90.00
#
_symmetry.space_group_name_H-M   'P 1'
#
loop_
_entity.id
_entity.type
_entity.pdbx_description
1 polymer ?
#
loop_
_entity_poly.entity_id
_entity_poly.type
_entity_poly.pdbx_seq_one_letter_code
_entity_poly.pdbx_strand_id
1 'polypeptide(L)'
;MKIPAFALCFLPVLSLGVAAAAEPADRAGRDFFESKIRPVLVKQCYQCHSATAEKIKGGLVVDTAEGLINGGETGAAVVPGEPGESLLINAIKHEDFEMPPGKRLPDSVIADFERWIKMGAPDPRKSKTPGPVGGPAWTADPEAAQSYWAYQPPQRTSPPKVKNTAWPHGPIDAIVLKELESAGLAPVADADARTLMRRLYFDLIGLPPSAEEAEEFLAAAAKNRDAAVANLVDKLLASPQFGERWGRHWLDIARYAESNGNVDNNLFPYAWRYRDYVIDAFNSDKPYDQFVTEQLAGDLLESDNVDQRNRNLIATGFLALTSKPRAQNNPDFQMDLVADQIEVATASLMGLTVGCARCHDHKFDPIPQTDYYALAGFFTSSEMLYGTTTQNGKKTGVKPKVLELATDSPDEAPADAEASKRLAALEAKRDRLTDQQQSLQRKIKTAKQSGDAAKDVRQQYQTVREELAEVEKQIAELGTKVPKGSGAFAMGMRDGRVADCTLCIRGESEKRGPAVPRGFPTVIRTADAPAVPAEASGRLELAQWMTSPDHPLTSRVMANRIWQHLMGRGVVPSVDNFGKLGEAPSNQALIDHLAVEFVSGGWSVKGLIRQIALSRTYQLSSDYDAKAYDKD
;
A
#
# COMPACT_ATOMS: atom_id res chain seq x y z
N MET A 1 80.09 -45.73 10.50
CA MET A 1 79.04 -46.58 11.10
C MET A 1 77.77 -46.41 10.28
N LYS A 2 77.26 -47.51 9.72
CA LYS A 2 76.00 -47.57 8.95
C LYS A 2 74.81 -47.53 9.93
N ILE A 3 73.67 -46.96 9.53
CA ILE A 3 72.26 -47.42 9.73
C ILE A 3 71.28 -46.26 9.38
N PRO A 4 70.07 -46.55 8.86
CA PRO A 4 69.56 -45.94 7.62
C PRO A 4 68.33 -45.03 7.75
N ALA A 5 67.98 -44.41 6.62
CA ALA A 5 66.79 -43.60 6.38
C ALA A 5 65.48 -44.38 6.56
N PHE A 6 64.57 -43.83 7.36
CA PHE A 6 63.16 -44.25 7.45
C PHE A 6 62.27 -43.19 6.80
N ALA A 7 61.53 -43.62 5.79
CA ALA A 7 60.48 -42.86 5.13
C ALA A 7 59.25 -42.74 6.04
N LEU A 8 58.72 -41.53 6.22
CA LEU A 8 57.36 -41.31 6.72
C LEU A 8 56.45 -40.95 5.54
N CYS A 9 55.55 -41.88 5.20
CA CYS A 9 54.42 -41.65 4.31
C CYS A 9 53.37 -40.78 5.02
N PHE A 10 53.08 -39.59 4.47
CA PHE A 10 51.84 -38.86 4.73
C PHE A 10 50.80 -39.28 3.69
N LEU A 11 49.74 -39.96 4.12
CA LEU A 11 48.55 -40.29 3.31
C LEU A 11 47.54 -39.13 3.37
N PRO A 12 47.03 -38.63 2.22
CA PRO A 12 45.95 -37.67 2.19
C PRO A 12 44.59 -38.37 2.37
N VAL A 13 43.73 -37.81 3.21
CA VAL A 13 42.34 -38.24 3.36
C VAL A 13 41.53 -37.66 2.19
N LEU A 14 41.14 -38.53 1.25
CA LEU A 14 40.14 -38.23 0.21
C LEU A 14 38.74 -38.35 0.83
N SER A 15 37.98 -37.25 0.84
CA SER A 15 36.53 -37.27 1.07
C SER A 15 35.81 -37.63 -0.24
N LEU A 16 35.24 -38.84 -0.31
CA LEU A 16 34.31 -39.21 -1.38
C LEU A 16 32.95 -38.53 -1.14
N GLY A 17 32.54 -37.68 -2.08
CA GLY A 17 31.18 -37.16 -2.18
C GLY A 17 30.21 -38.26 -2.62
N VAL A 18 29.17 -38.49 -1.83
CA VAL A 18 28.05 -39.38 -2.17
C VAL A 18 27.00 -38.53 -2.89
N ALA A 19 26.83 -38.75 -4.19
CA ALA A 19 25.69 -38.22 -4.94
C ALA A 19 24.45 -39.05 -4.60
N ALA A 20 23.43 -38.42 -4.02
CA ALA A 20 22.14 -39.06 -3.76
C ALA A 20 21.42 -39.32 -5.09
N ALA A 21 21.27 -40.60 -5.44
CA ALA A 21 20.39 -41.04 -6.53
C ALA A 21 18.92 -40.95 -6.07
N ALA A 22 18.07 -40.30 -6.87
CA ALA A 22 16.61 -40.31 -6.65
C ALA A 22 16.05 -41.75 -6.74
N GLU A 23 15.09 -42.09 -5.88
CA GLU A 23 14.56 -43.45 -5.73
C GLU A 23 13.85 -44.01 -6.99
N PRO A 24 13.93 -45.34 -7.24
CA PRO A 24 13.33 -45.99 -8.41
C PRO A 24 11.80 -45.91 -8.51
N ALA A 25 11.08 -45.65 -7.40
CA ALA A 25 9.63 -45.50 -7.39
C ALA A 25 9.13 -44.24 -8.14
N ASP A 26 9.92 -43.16 -8.09
CA ASP A 26 9.60 -41.88 -8.74
C ASP A 26 9.72 -41.95 -10.28
N ARG A 27 10.59 -42.83 -10.80
CA ARG A 27 10.75 -43.03 -12.25
C ARG A 27 9.56 -43.78 -12.87
N ALA A 28 9.11 -44.85 -12.22
CA ALA A 28 7.98 -45.65 -12.72
C ALA A 28 6.66 -44.85 -12.75
N GLY A 29 6.47 -43.95 -11.77
CA GLY A 29 5.33 -43.02 -11.75
C GLY A 29 5.33 -42.03 -12.92
N ARG A 30 6.49 -41.44 -13.22
CA ARG A 30 6.64 -40.51 -14.36
C ARG A 30 6.46 -41.20 -15.71
N ASP A 31 6.96 -42.42 -15.87
CA ASP A 31 6.76 -43.21 -17.10
C ASP A 31 5.28 -43.59 -17.29
N PHE A 32 4.56 -43.89 -16.20
CA PHE A 32 3.12 -44.14 -16.22
C PHE A 32 2.34 -42.90 -16.67
N PHE A 33 2.70 -41.72 -16.14
CA PHE A 33 2.08 -40.47 -16.54
C PHE A 33 2.27 -40.17 -18.04
N GLU A 34 3.50 -40.27 -18.56
CA GLU A 34 3.80 -39.97 -19.96
C GLU A 34 3.11 -40.94 -20.94
N SER A 35 2.97 -42.21 -20.55
CA SER A 35 2.40 -43.25 -21.42
C SER A 35 0.87 -43.37 -21.33
N LYS A 36 0.26 -43.10 -20.17
CA LYS A 36 -1.17 -43.35 -19.92
C LYS A 36 -2.00 -42.08 -19.72
N ILE A 37 -1.44 -41.05 -19.09
CA ILE A 37 -2.21 -39.88 -18.65
C ILE A 37 -2.07 -38.72 -19.62
N ARG A 38 -0.83 -38.31 -19.92
CA ARG A 38 -0.53 -37.16 -20.80
C ARG A 38 -1.19 -37.24 -22.17
N PRO A 39 -1.22 -38.38 -22.88
CA PRO A 39 -1.85 -38.47 -24.20
C PRO A 39 -3.36 -38.18 -24.14
N VAL A 40 -4.02 -38.52 -23.04
CA VAL A 40 -5.45 -38.27 -22.84
C VAL A 40 -5.70 -36.80 -22.54
N LEU A 41 -4.91 -36.19 -21.65
CA LEU A 41 -5.00 -34.76 -21.34
C LEU A 41 -4.82 -33.90 -22.59
N VAL A 42 -3.81 -34.20 -23.41
CA VAL A 42 -3.54 -33.52 -24.69
C VAL A 42 -4.72 -33.65 -25.65
N LYS A 43 -5.25 -34.87 -25.80
CA LYS A 43 -6.27 -35.16 -26.82
C LYS A 43 -7.67 -34.70 -26.42
N GLN A 44 -8.01 -34.72 -25.14
CA GLN A 44 -9.39 -34.56 -24.66
C GLN A 44 -9.61 -33.31 -23.81
N CYS A 45 -8.55 -32.71 -23.25
CA CYS A 45 -8.70 -31.65 -22.25
C CYS A 45 -8.07 -30.31 -22.67
N TYR A 46 -6.93 -30.33 -23.36
CA TYR A 46 -6.15 -29.11 -23.64
C TYR A 46 -6.89 -28.07 -24.47
N GLN A 47 -7.83 -28.49 -25.32
CA GLN A 47 -8.61 -27.56 -26.14
C GLN A 47 -9.35 -26.49 -25.32
N CYS A 48 -9.73 -26.81 -24.07
CA CYS A 48 -10.43 -25.88 -23.17
C CYS A 48 -9.71 -25.64 -21.83
N HIS A 49 -8.73 -26.47 -21.48
CA HIS A 49 -8.04 -26.45 -20.19
C HIS A 49 -6.52 -26.49 -20.36
N SER A 50 -5.97 -25.69 -21.27
CA SER A 50 -4.51 -25.49 -21.39
C SER A 50 -4.18 -24.00 -21.39
N ALA A 51 -2.94 -23.66 -21.07
CA ALA A 51 -2.45 -22.28 -21.13
C ALA A 51 -2.51 -21.68 -22.55
N THR A 52 -2.60 -22.52 -23.58
CA THR A 52 -2.72 -22.12 -24.99
C THR A 52 -4.15 -22.19 -25.54
N ALA A 53 -5.15 -22.53 -24.71
CA ALA A 53 -6.54 -22.57 -25.14
C ALA A 53 -7.08 -21.15 -25.39
N GLU A 54 -7.82 -20.92 -26.48
CA GLU A 54 -8.46 -19.62 -26.76
C GLU A 54 -9.41 -19.17 -25.64
N LYS A 55 -10.05 -20.14 -24.96
CA LYS A 55 -10.90 -19.88 -23.80
C LYS A 55 -10.68 -20.95 -22.74
N ILE A 56 -10.08 -20.55 -21.63
CA ILE A 56 -9.86 -21.40 -20.46
C ILE A 56 -11.19 -21.53 -19.69
N LYS A 57 -11.75 -22.73 -19.62
CA LYS A 57 -13.03 -22.97 -18.93
C LYS A 57 -12.81 -23.23 -17.43
N GLY A 58 -13.61 -22.57 -16.58
CA GLY A 58 -13.60 -22.75 -15.13
C GLY A 58 -12.27 -22.43 -14.46
N GLY A 59 -11.44 -21.59 -15.09
CA GLY A 59 -10.09 -21.24 -14.60
C GLY A 59 -9.10 -22.41 -14.51
N LEU A 60 -9.45 -23.61 -14.99
CA LEU A 60 -8.67 -24.82 -14.84
C LEU A 60 -7.70 -25.01 -16.02
N VAL A 61 -6.42 -25.24 -15.70
CA VAL A 61 -5.38 -25.65 -16.67
C VAL A 61 -4.83 -27.02 -16.27
N VAL A 62 -4.81 -27.96 -17.21
CA VAL A 62 -4.40 -29.36 -16.95
C VAL A 62 -3.13 -29.74 -17.71
N ASP A 63 -2.51 -28.79 -18.40
CA ASP A 63 -1.29 -28.98 -19.18
C ASP A 63 -0.01 -28.98 -18.34
N THR A 64 -0.12 -28.73 -17.04
CA THR A 64 0.97 -28.76 -16.04
C THR A 64 0.58 -29.52 -14.77
N ALA A 65 1.59 -29.92 -13.99
CA ALA A 65 1.39 -30.63 -12.72
C ALA A 65 0.70 -29.74 -11.69
N GLU A 66 1.15 -28.50 -11.56
CA GLU A 66 0.63 -27.53 -10.60
C GLU A 66 -0.79 -27.10 -10.97
N GLY A 67 -1.12 -26.98 -12.26
CA GLY A 67 -2.48 -26.67 -12.70
C GLY A 67 -3.51 -27.73 -12.27
N LEU A 68 -3.12 -29.00 -12.30
CA LEU A 68 -3.95 -30.11 -11.82
C LEU A 68 -4.13 -30.08 -10.30
N ILE A 69 -3.09 -29.75 -9.54
CA ILE A 69 -3.14 -29.71 -8.07
C ILE A 69 -3.89 -28.47 -7.58
N ASN A 70 -3.58 -27.29 -8.12
CA ASN A 70 -4.20 -26.03 -7.74
C ASN A 70 -5.69 -25.99 -8.15
N GLY A 71 -6.00 -26.62 -9.29
CA GLY A 71 -7.36 -26.70 -9.80
C GLY A 71 -7.88 -25.37 -10.37
N GLY A 72 -9.20 -25.29 -10.51
CA GLY A 72 -9.90 -24.15 -11.10
C GLY A 72 -10.76 -23.40 -10.10
N GLU A 73 -11.74 -22.64 -10.60
CA GLU A 73 -12.72 -21.89 -9.82
C GLU A 73 -13.51 -22.76 -8.83
N THR A 74 -13.59 -24.07 -9.09
CA THR A 74 -14.32 -25.04 -8.26
C THR A 74 -13.44 -25.79 -7.26
N GLY A 75 -12.14 -25.47 -7.18
CA GLY A 75 -11.18 -26.11 -6.27
C GLY A 75 -10.21 -27.06 -6.98
N ALA A 76 -9.41 -27.77 -6.17
CA ALA A 76 -8.32 -28.65 -6.63
C ALA A 76 -8.85 -29.75 -7.57
N ALA A 77 -8.25 -29.88 -8.76
CA ALA A 77 -8.67 -30.93 -9.69
C ALA A 77 -8.11 -32.30 -9.28
N VAL A 78 -6.89 -32.34 -8.73
CA VAL A 78 -6.23 -33.56 -8.25
C VAL A 78 -5.74 -33.37 -6.83
N VAL A 79 -6.12 -34.29 -5.95
CA VAL A 79 -5.58 -34.45 -4.60
C VAL A 79 -4.66 -35.67 -4.60
N PRO A 80 -3.32 -35.49 -4.57
CA PRO A 80 -2.39 -36.61 -4.64
C PRO A 80 -2.65 -37.67 -3.57
N GLY A 81 -2.74 -38.93 -3.99
CA GLY A 81 -3.03 -40.08 -3.12
C GLY A 81 -4.52 -40.37 -2.91
N GLU A 82 -5.40 -39.41 -3.19
CA GLU A 82 -6.83 -39.48 -2.83
C GLU A 82 -7.74 -39.32 -4.07
N PRO A 83 -7.98 -40.39 -4.86
CA PRO A 83 -8.85 -40.33 -6.04
C PRO A 83 -10.28 -39.91 -5.74
N GLY A 84 -10.83 -40.25 -4.56
CA GLY A 84 -12.21 -39.94 -4.17
C GLY A 84 -12.44 -38.46 -3.86
N GLU A 85 -11.40 -37.73 -3.48
CA GLU A 85 -11.45 -36.29 -3.18
C GLU A 85 -11.01 -35.43 -4.39
N SER A 86 -10.65 -36.08 -5.50
CA SER A 86 -10.13 -35.41 -6.69
C SER A 86 -11.27 -35.06 -7.66
N LEU A 87 -11.60 -33.77 -7.80
CA LEU A 87 -12.66 -33.29 -8.69
C LEU A 87 -12.50 -33.73 -10.15
N LEU A 88 -11.26 -33.94 -10.61
CA LEU A 88 -10.97 -34.49 -11.93
C LEU A 88 -11.62 -35.86 -12.12
N ILE A 89 -11.59 -36.73 -11.11
CA ILE A 89 -12.19 -38.07 -11.18
C ILE A 89 -13.72 -37.97 -11.28
N ASN A 90 -14.34 -37.16 -10.43
CA ASN A 90 -15.79 -36.92 -10.47
C ASN A 90 -16.21 -36.37 -11.85
N ALA A 91 -15.41 -35.44 -12.39
CA ALA A 91 -15.67 -34.80 -13.67
C ALA A 91 -15.50 -35.75 -14.87
N ILE A 92 -14.51 -36.65 -14.87
CA ILE A 92 -14.34 -37.62 -15.97
C ILE A 92 -15.26 -38.84 -15.86
N LYS A 93 -15.79 -39.11 -14.66
CA LYS A 93 -16.85 -40.11 -14.44
C LYS A 93 -18.24 -39.61 -14.79
N HIS A 94 -18.42 -38.30 -14.94
CA HIS A 94 -19.71 -37.63 -15.14
C HIS A 94 -20.62 -37.76 -13.92
N GLU A 95 -20.08 -37.54 -12.71
CA GLU A 95 -20.85 -37.55 -11.46
C GLU A 95 -21.38 -36.13 -11.13
N ASP A 96 -20.49 -35.15 -10.95
CA ASP A 96 -20.85 -33.77 -10.63
C ASP A 96 -20.77 -32.83 -11.85
N PHE A 97 -19.81 -33.11 -12.74
CA PHE A 97 -19.54 -32.34 -13.97
C PHE A 97 -19.30 -33.31 -15.12
N GLU A 98 -19.67 -32.94 -16.34
CA GLU A 98 -19.42 -33.75 -17.53
C GLU A 98 -18.19 -33.27 -18.30
N MET A 99 -17.03 -33.92 -18.10
CA MET A 99 -15.79 -33.61 -18.82
C MET A 99 -15.15 -34.87 -19.44
N PRO A 100 -14.81 -34.88 -20.74
CA PRO A 100 -15.20 -33.92 -21.76
C PRO A 100 -16.73 -33.87 -21.99
N PRO A 101 -17.32 -32.72 -22.36
CA PRO A 101 -18.76 -32.60 -22.57
C PRO A 101 -19.29 -33.57 -23.63
N GLY A 102 -20.40 -34.25 -23.35
CA GLY A 102 -21.09 -35.12 -24.30
C GLY A 102 -20.35 -36.40 -24.69
N LYS A 103 -19.17 -36.68 -24.11
CA LYS A 103 -18.41 -37.90 -24.39
C LYS A 103 -17.57 -38.35 -23.19
N ARG A 104 -18.16 -39.22 -22.37
CA ARG A 104 -17.48 -39.88 -21.24
C ARG A 104 -16.26 -40.68 -21.73
N LEU A 105 -15.17 -40.61 -20.99
CA LEU A 105 -13.96 -41.39 -21.29
C LEU A 105 -14.21 -42.89 -21.05
N PRO A 106 -13.51 -43.80 -21.76
CA PRO A 106 -13.62 -45.23 -21.49
C PRO A 106 -13.24 -45.57 -20.05
N ASP A 107 -13.92 -46.55 -19.43
CA ASP A 107 -13.67 -46.93 -18.02
C ASP A 107 -12.20 -47.33 -17.78
N SER A 108 -11.54 -47.93 -18.78
CA SER A 108 -10.11 -48.27 -18.70
C SER A 108 -9.21 -47.04 -18.58
N VAL A 109 -9.59 -45.91 -19.19
CA VAL A 109 -8.85 -44.65 -19.09
C VAL A 109 -9.10 -44.01 -17.73
N ILE A 110 -10.35 -44.01 -17.25
CA ILE A 110 -10.69 -43.49 -15.92
C ILE A 110 -9.92 -44.27 -14.84
N ALA A 111 -9.84 -45.60 -14.95
CA ALA A 111 -9.07 -46.44 -14.04
C ALA A 111 -7.55 -46.11 -14.06
N ASP A 112 -7.00 -45.75 -15.21
CA ASP A 112 -5.60 -45.27 -15.31
C ASP A 112 -5.41 -43.94 -14.55
N PHE A 113 -6.36 -42.99 -14.64
CA PHE A 113 -6.34 -41.75 -13.86
C PHE A 113 -6.45 -41.99 -12.36
N GLU A 114 -7.38 -42.84 -11.91
CA GLU A 114 -7.50 -43.20 -10.49
C GLU A 114 -6.22 -43.84 -9.95
N ARG A 115 -5.62 -44.75 -10.74
CA ARG A 115 -4.36 -45.38 -10.38
C ARG A 115 -3.22 -44.37 -10.29
N TRP A 116 -3.11 -43.46 -11.25
CA TRP A 116 -2.08 -42.42 -11.24
C TRP A 116 -2.22 -41.50 -10.03
N ILE A 117 -3.44 -41.07 -9.68
CA ILE A 117 -3.67 -40.24 -8.49
C ILE A 117 -3.31 -41.01 -7.22
N LYS A 118 -3.70 -42.28 -7.12
CA LYS A 118 -3.35 -43.15 -5.98
C LYS A 118 -1.84 -43.35 -5.82
N MET A 119 -1.07 -43.25 -6.90
CA MET A 119 0.40 -43.28 -6.88
C MET A 119 1.03 -41.95 -6.42
N GLY A 120 0.23 -40.98 -5.98
CA GLY A 120 0.69 -39.64 -5.60
C GLY A 120 0.71 -38.65 -6.77
N ALA A 121 -0.01 -38.95 -7.86
CA ALA A 121 -0.08 -38.11 -9.06
C ALA A 121 1.29 -37.66 -9.62
N PRO A 122 2.28 -38.57 -9.80
CA PRO A 122 3.61 -38.21 -10.27
C PRO A 122 3.54 -37.64 -11.69
N ASP A 123 3.96 -36.39 -11.86
CA ASP A 123 3.90 -35.66 -13.12
C ASP A 123 5.27 -35.01 -13.42
N PRO A 124 6.00 -35.45 -14.46
CA PRO A 124 7.31 -34.91 -14.82
C PRO A 124 7.24 -33.52 -15.47
N ARG A 125 6.05 -33.01 -15.79
CA ARG A 125 5.87 -31.68 -16.39
C ARG A 125 6.17 -30.61 -15.33
N LYS A 126 7.43 -30.22 -15.25
CA LYS A 126 7.85 -29.03 -14.49
C LYS A 126 7.14 -27.81 -15.06
N SER A 127 6.61 -26.95 -14.18
CA SER A 127 6.06 -25.65 -14.54
C SER A 127 6.99 -24.90 -15.52
N LYS A 128 6.51 -24.77 -16.76
CA LYS A 128 6.74 -23.60 -17.60
C LYS A 128 5.39 -22.89 -17.74
N THR A 129 4.85 -22.53 -16.58
CA THR A 129 3.58 -21.87 -16.27
C THR A 129 3.56 -20.35 -16.18
N PRO A 130 3.12 -19.58 -17.19
CA PRO A 130 2.59 -18.23 -16.96
C PRO A 130 1.50 -18.31 -15.89
N GLY A 131 1.52 -17.35 -14.96
CA GLY A 131 0.48 -17.19 -13.95
C GLY A 131 -0.88 -16.86 -14.58
N PRO A 132 -1.95 -16.76 -13.77
CA PRO A 132 -3.27 -16.39 -14.27
C PRO A 132 -3.18 -15.09 -15.07
N VAL A 133 -3.78 -15.09 -16.26
CA VAL A 133 -3.70 -14.06 -17.31
C VAL A 133 -3.55 -12.65 -16.74
N GLY A 134 -2.45 -12.01 -17.14
CA GLY A 134 -2.09 -10.62 -16.83
C GLY A 134 -0.83 -10.51 -15.96
N GLY A 135 0.34 -10.91 -16.47
CA GLY A 135 1.65 -10.72 -15.84
C GLY A 135 2.34 -12.02 -15.36
N PRO A 136 3.68 -12.13 -15.43
CA PRO A 136 4.38 -13.27 -14.83
C PRO A 136 4.14 -13.29 -13.32
N ALA A 137 3.73 -14.44 -12.79
CA ALA A 137 3.69 -14.67 -11.35
C ALA A 137 5.11 -14.57 -10.76
N TRP A 138 5.22 -14.03 -9.56
CA TRP A 138 6.48 -13.92 -8.82
C TRP A 138 7.22 -15.27 -8.79
N THR A 139 8.42 -15.31 -9.40
CA THR A 139 9.42 -16.32 -9.03
C THR A 139 10.06 -15.86 -7.74
N ALA A 140 10.17 -16.75 -6.76
CA ALA A 140 10.87 -16.58 -5.49
C ALA A 140 12.38 -16.37 -5.65
N ASP A 141 12.78 -15.47 -6.54
CA ASP A 141 14.13 -14.99 -6.76
C ASP A 141 14.22 -13.59 -6.13
N PRO A 142 14.70 -13.50 -4.87
CA PRO A 142 14.89 -12.24 -4.17
C PRO A 142 15.85 -11.30 -4.89
N GLU A 143 16.78 -11.80 -5.72
CA GLU A 143 17.75 -10.99 -6.44
C GLU A 143 17.11 -10.33 -7.65
N ALA A 144 16.29 -11.06 -8.41
CA ALA A 144 15.50 -10.49 -9.51
C ALA A 144 14.47 -9.47 -9.00
N ALA A 145 13.83 -9.72 -7.85
CA ALA A 145 12.96 -8.77 -7.18
C ALA A 145 13.71 -7.48 -6.82
N GLN A 146 14.89 -7.59 -6.19
CA GLN A 146 15.70 -6.43 -5.83
C GLN A 146 16.14 -5.63 -7.06
N SER A 147 16.44 -6.27 -8.19
CA SER A 147 16.88 -5.58 -9.42
C SER A 147 15.80 -4.75 -10.13
N TYR A 148 14.53 -4.83 -9.70
CA TYR A 148 13.46 -4.10 -10.35
C TYR A 148 13.55 -2.59 -10.09
N TRP A 149 13.39 -1.79 -11.16
CA TRP A 149 13.66 -0.35 -11.15
C TRP A 149 12.96 0.40 -10.00
N ALA A 150 11.72 0.02 -9.68
CA ALA A 150 10.91 0.71 -8.67
C ALA A 150 11.37 0.44 -7.24
N TYR A 151 12.09 -0.65 -7.00
CA TYR A 151 12.62 -1.02 -5.68
C TYR A 151 14.08 -0.60 -5.47
N GLN A 152 14.69 -0.02 -6.50
CA GLN A 152 16.03 0.55 -6.44
C GLN A 152 15.95 2.01 -5.98
N PRO A 153 16.81 2.49 -5.07
CA PRO A 153 16.83 3.91 -4.68
C PRO A 153 17.03 4.84 -5.88
N PRO A 154 16.35 6.01 -5.92
CA PRO A 154 16.54 7.03 -6.95
C PRO A 154 18.00 7.42 -7.12
N GLN A 155 18.48 7.42 -8.36
CA GLN A 155 19.86 7.77 -8.66
C GLN A 155 19.98 9.25 -9.02
N ARG A 156 20.90 9.96 -8.35
CA ARG A 156 21.22 11.32 -8.75
C ARG A 156 21.96 11.30 -10.09
N THR A 157 21.33 11.84 -11.12
CA THR A 157 21.93 11.96 -12.45
C THR A 157 22.46 13.37 -12.67
N SER A 158 23.67 13.48 -13.25
CA SER A 158 24.14 14.76 -13.79
C SER A 158 23.41 15.04 -15.11
N PRO A 159 23.10 16.30 -15.44
CA PRO A 159 22.46 16.63 -16.71
C PRO A 159 23.21 16.01 -17.89
N PRO A 160 22.53 15.27 -18.78
CA PRO A 160 23.20 14.59 -19.89
C PRO A 160 23.74 15.60 -20.91
N LYS A 161 24.76 15.18 -21.66
CA LYS A 161 25.25 15.96 -22.81
C LYS A 161 24.28 15.85 -23.98
N VAL A 162 23.81 17.01 -24.45
CA VAL A 162 22.91 17.18 -25.61
C VAL A 162 23.65 17.83 -26.77
N LYS A 163 23.16 17.65 -27.99
CA LYS A 163 23.70 18.27 -29.22
C LYS A 163 23.32 19.74 -29.27
N ASN A 164 22.05 20.09 -29.01
CA ASN A 164 21.59 21.47 -28.95
C ASN A 164 21.74 22.03 -27.53
N THR A 165 22.94 22.49 -27.19
CA THR A 165 23.26 23.01 -25.86
C THR A 165 22.58 24.33 -25.51
N ALA A 166 22.02 25.04 -26.49
CA ALA A 166 21.36 26.34 -26.29
C ALA A 166 19.87 26.22 -25.95
N TRP A 167 19.27 25.03 -26.11
CA TRP A 167 17.83 24.83 -25.90
C TRP A 167 17.43 24.65 -24.43
N PRO A 168 18.12 23.83 -23.60
CA PRO A 168 17.74 23.60 -22.21
C PRO A 168 17.86 24.85 -21.33
N HIS A 169 16.86 25.11 -20.48
CA HIS A 169 16.97 26.09 -19.40
C HIS A 169 17.51 25.48 -18.11
N GLY A 170 17.41 24.16 -17.98
CA GLY A 170 17.91 23.42 -16.81
C GLY A 170 17.99 21.91 -17.02
N PRO A 171 18.22 21.16 -15.93
CA PRO A 171 18.40 19.71 -15.96
C PRO A 171 17.21 18.92 -16.55
N ILE A 172 15.97 19.28 -16.22
CA ILE A 172 14.76 18.64 -16.76
C ILE A 172 14.79 18.69 -18.29
N ASP A 173 15.06 19.87 -18.85
CA ASP A 173 15.13 20.07 -20.30
C ASP A 173 16.27 19.29 -20.93
N ALA A 174 17.44 19.24 -20.27
CA ALA A 174 18.57 18.47 -20.79
C ALA A 174 18.25 16.96 -20.86
N ILE A 175 17.55 16.42 -19.85
CA ILE A 175 17.14 15.01 -19.81
C ILE A 175 16.12 14.71 -20.91
N VAL A 176 15.09 15.56 -21.07
CA VAL A 176 14.07 15.39 -22.11
C VAL A 176 14.67 15.54 -23.51
N LEU A 177 15.49 16.58 -23.73
CA LEU A 177 16.14 16.81 -25.02
C LEU A 177 17.06 15.65 -25.40
N LYS A 178 17.75 15.04 -24.42
CA LYS A 178 18.61 13.88 -24.68
C LYS A 178 17.83 12.71 -25.29
N GLU A 179 16.64 12.42 -24.78
CA GLU A 179 15.79 11.37 -25.33
C GLU A 179 15.26 11.75 -26.72
N LEU A 180 14.76 12.98 -26.89
CA LEU A 180 14.31 13.48 -28.21
C LEU A 180 15.42 13.35 -29.25
N GLU A 181 16.64 13.82 -28.96
CA GLU A 181 17.77 13.73 -29.89
C GLU A 181 18.21 12.29 -30.19
N SER A 182 18.04 11.38 -29.24
CA SER A 182 18.37 9.96 -29.39
C SER A 182 17.32 9.22 -30.23
N ALA A 183 16.05 9.61 -30.07
CA ALA A 183 14.96 9.22 -30.96
C ALA A 183 15.01 9.97 -32.30
N GLY A 184 15.92 10.94 -32.50
CA GLY A 184 16.02 11.78 -33.70
C GLY A 184 14.78 12.67 -33.93
N LEU A 185 14.12 13.05 -32.85
CA LEU A 185 13.07 14.05 -32.78
C LEU A 185 13.68 15.41 -32.44
N ALA A 186 13.01 16.48 -32.86
CA ALA A 186 13.31 17.84 -32.43
C ALA A 186 12.18 18.34 -31.53
N PRO A 187 12.47 19.16 -30.50
CA PRO A 187 11.42 19.82 -29.74
C PRO A 187 10.56 20.70 -30.64
N VAL A 188 9.27 20.80 -30.32
CA VAL A 188 8.36 21.81 -30.92
C VAL A 188 8.71 23.22 -30.44
N ALA A 189 8.02 24.23 -30.99
CA ALA A 189 8.20 25.62 -30.56
C ALA A 189 7.68 25.87 -29.15
N ASP A 190 8.16 26.95 -28.52
CA ASP A 190 7.61 27.42 -27.24
C ASP A 190 6.16 27.89 -27.42
N ALA A 191 5.32 27.65 -26.42
CA ALA A 191 3.94 28.14 -26.43
C ALA A 191 3.89 29.68 -26.47
N ASP A 192 2.91 30.25 -27.17
CA ASP A 192 2.71 31.69 -27.11
C ASP A 192 2.38 32.16 -25.67
N ALA A 193 2.64 33.44 -25.38
CA ALA A 193 2.52 33.97 -24.02
C ALA A 193 1.09 33.84 -23.46
N ARG A 194 0.05 33.98 -24.29
CA ARG A 194 -1.35 33.88 -23.83
C ARG A 194 -1.68 32.44 -23.47
N THR A 195 -1.24 31.48 -24.28
CA THR A 195 -1.43 30.04 -24.00
C THR A 195 -0.71 29.62 -22.74
N LEU A 196 0.57 29.99 -22.58
CA LEU A 196 1.34 29.64 -21.38
C LEU A 196 0.74 30.25 -20.11
N MET A 197 0.32 31.51 -20.15
CA MET A 197 -0.34 32.17 -19.03
C MET A 197 -1.61 31.42 -18.60
N ARG A 198 -2.49 31.11 -19.55
CA ARG A 198 -3.74 30.38 -19.24
C ARG A 198 -3.44 29.01 -18.62
N ARG A 199 -2.46 28.28 -19.17
CA ARG A 199 -2.01 26.99 -18.64
C ARG A 199 -1.58 27.12 -17.18
N LEU A 200 -0.65 28.05 -16.87
CA LEU A 200 -0.17 28.31 -15.52
C LEU A 200 -1.29 28.63 -14.53
N TYR A 201 -2.26 29.46 -14.93
CA TYR A 201 -3.40 29.81 -14.09
C TYR A 201 -4.29 28.60 -13.75
N PHE A 202 -4.67 27.80 -14.74
CA PHE A 202 -5.49 26.61 -14.52
C PHE A 202 -4.74 25.50 -13.77
N ASP A 203 -3.46 25.31 -14.05
CA ASP A 203 -2.68 24.25 -13.44
C ASP A 203 -2.35 24.56 -11.98
N LEU A 204 -1.93 25.80 -11.68
CA LEU A 204 -1.48 26.19 -10.35
C LEU A 204 -2.61 26.57 -9.40
N ILE A 205 -3.65 27.27 -9.87
CA ILE A 205 -4.74 27.75 -9.00
C ILE A 205 -6.14 27.37 -9.47
N GLY A 206 -6.30 26.71 -10.62
CA GLY A 206 -7.59 26.23 -11.11
C GLY A 206 -8.55 27.31 -11.62
N LEU A 207 -8.12 28.57 -11.68
CA LEU A 207 -8.92 29.72 -12.10
C LEU A 207 -8.30 30.41 -13.31
N PRO A 208 -9.08 31.03 -14.21
CA PRO A 208 -8.54 31.85 -15.29
C PRO A 208 -7.96 33.18 -14.76
N PRO A 209 -7.03 33.82 -15.49
CA PRO A 209 -6.58 35.18 -15.19
C PRO A 209 -7.70 36.21 -15.37
N SER A 210 -7.64 37.33 -14.63
CA SER A 210 -8.43 38.52 -14.96
C SER A 210 -7.96 39.16 -16.27
N ALA A 211 -8.77 40.07 -16.83
CA ALA A 211 -8.37 40.80 -18.04
C ALA A 211 -7.12 41.65 -17.79
N GLU A 212 -7.06 42.34 -16.65
CA GLU A 212 -5.94 43.19 -16.22
C GLU A 212 -4.67 42.36 -16.01
N GLU A 213 -4.77 41.24 -15.29
CA GLU A 213 -3.64 40.33 -15.08
C GLU A 213 -3.08 39.78 -16.39
N ALA A 214 -3.98 39.52 -17.36
CA ALA A 214 -3.57 39.06 -18.68
C ALA A 214 -2.81 40.13 -19.47
N GLU A 215 -3.30 41.37 -19.46
CA GLU A 215 -2.61 42.49 -20.11
C GLU A 215 -1.25 42.77 -19.48
N GLU A 216 -1.16 42.77 -18.15
CA GLU A 216 0.09 42.93 -17.42
C GLU A 216 1.11 41.85 -17.76
N PHE A 217 0.69 40.58 -17.74
CA PHE A 217 1.57 39.46 -18.09
C PHE A 217 2.06 39.56 -19.54
N LEU A 218 1.17 39.83 -20.50
CA LEU A 218 1.55 39.93 -21.92
C LEU A 218 2.53 41.08 -22.17
N ALA A 219 2.33 42.22 -21.52
CA ALA A 219 3.25 43.36 -21.60
C ALA A 219 4.61 43.06 -20.97
N ALA A 220 4.64 42.34 -19.85
CA ALA A 220 5.88 41.90 -19.21
C ALA A 220 6.62 40.85 -20.05
N ALA A 221 5.91 39.84 -20.56
CA ALA A 221 6.48 38.77 -21.37
C ALA A 221 7.05 39.27 -22.70
N ALA A 222 6.47 40.34 -23.28
CA ALA A 222 7.02 41.00 -24.46
C ALA A 222 8.38 41.68 -24.21
N LYS A 223 8.69 42.04 -22.95
CA LYS A 223 9.99 42.63 -22.57
C LYS A 223 11.01 41.57 -22.17
N ASN A 224 10.60 40.64 -21.31
CA ASN A 224 11.42 39.54 -20.83
C ASN A 224 10.51 38.39 -20.42
N ARG A 225 10.41 37.39 -21.30
CA ARG A 225 9.53 36.23 -21.11
C ARG A 225 9.89 35.43 -19.86
N ASP A 226 11.15 35.08 -19.69
CA ASP A 226 11.58 34.20 -18.59
C ASP A 226 11.31 34.83 -17.23
N ALA A 227 11.61 36.12 -17.08
CA ALA A 227 11.31 36.87 -15.86
C ALA A 227 9.80 36.99 -15.62
N ALA A 228 9.01 37.24 -16.67
CA ALA A 228 7.55 37.34 -16.54
C ALA A 228 6.93 36.00 -16.10
N VAL A 229 7.40 34.88 -16.67
CA VAL A 229 6.94 33.54 -16.29
C VAL A 229 7.33 33.22 -14.85
N ALA A 230 8.59 33.47 -14.46
CA ALA A 230 9.04 33.26 -13.08
C ALA A 230 8.20 34.04 -12.07
N ASN A 231 7.98 35.34 -12.31
CA ASN A 231 7.15 36.18 -11.45
C ASN A 231 5.69 35.71 -11.39
N LEU A 232 5.12 35.27 -12.52
CA LEU A 232 3.76 34.75 -12.53
C LEU A 232 3.64 33.45 -11.73
N VAL A 233 4.57 32.50 -11.93
CA VAL A 233 4.61 31.25 -11.17
C VAL A 233 4.71 31.54 -9.68
N ASP A 234 5.62 32.42 -9.26
CA ASP A 234 5.79 32.79 -7.86
C ASP A 234 4.53 33.44 -7.26
N LYS A 235 3.88 34.34 -8.01
CA LYS A 235 2.60 34.94 -7.62
C LYS A 235 1.50 33.88 -7.42
N LEU A 236 1.38 32.93 -8.35
CA LEU A 236 0.35 31.89 -8.32
C LEU A 236 0.61 30.86 -7.22
N LEU A 237 1.86 30.46 -7.00
CA LEU A 237 2.24 29.58 -5.90
C LEU A 237 2.01 30.21 -4.52
N ALA A 238 2.10 31.54 -4.41
CA ALA A 238 1.81 32.28 -3.18
C ALA A 238 0.31 32.54 -2.92
N SER A 239 -0.56 32.29 -3.91
CA SER A 239 -2.00 32.52 -3.79
C SER A 239 -2.67 31.44 -2.91
N PRO A 240 -3.69 31.79 -2.10
CA PRO A 240 -4.41 30.82 -1.28
C PRO A 240 -5.19 29.78 -2.10
N GLN A 241 -5.53 30.09 -3.35
CA GLN A 241 -6.18 29.16 -4.28
C GLN A 241 -5.24 28.02 -4.70
N PHE A 242 -3.93 28.16 -4.53
CA PHE A 242 -2.98 27.07 -4.78
C PHE A 242 -3.30 25.85 -3.90
N GLY A 243 -3.49 26.06 -2.59
CA GLY A 243 -3.82 24.99 -1.64
C GLY A 243 -5.18 24.36 -1.92
N GLU A 244 -6.17 25.13 -2.39
CA GLU A 244 -7.47 24.59 -2.82
C GLU A 244 -7.30 23.70 -4.07
N ARG A 245 -6.54 24.16 -5.06
CA ARG A 245 -6.29 23.43 -6.31
C ARG A 245 -5.51 22.14 -6.09
N TRP A 246 -4.38 22.23 -5.40
CA TRP A 246 -3.46 21.11 -5.21
C TRP A 246 -3.87 20.20 -4.04
N GLY A 247 -4.47 20.76 -3.00
CA GLY A 247 -5.08 19.98 -1.93
C GLY A 247 -6.21 19.08 -2.43
N ARG A 248 -7.01 19.53 -3.42
CA ARG A 248 -8.03 18.68 -4.05
C ARG A 248 -7.45 17.41 -4.68
N HIS A 249 -6.32 17.51 -5.39
CA HIS A 249 -5.67 16.34 -5.97
C HIS A 249 -5.25 15.33 -4.89
N TRP A 250 -4.76 15.82 -3.74
CA TRP A 250 -4.47 14.95 -2.60
C TRP A 250 -5.73 14.34 -1.96
N LEU A 251 -6.79 15.13 -1.81
CA LEU A 251 -8.04 14.69 -1.20
C LEU A 251 -8.70 13.55 -1.99
N ASP A 252 -8.60 13.56 -3.32
CA ASP A 252 -9.05 12.45 -4.17
C ASP A 252 -8.32 11.14 -3.80
N ILE A 253 -6.99 11.21 -3.63
CA ILE A 253 -6.13 10.07 -3.28
C ILE A 253 -6.31 9.62 -1.83
N ALA A 254 -6.53 10.58 -0.91
CA ALA A 254 -6.86 10.32 0.49
C ALA A 254 -8.28 9.76 0.66
N ARG A 255 -9.05 9.62 -0.44
CA ARG A 255 -10.43 9.12 -0.47
C ARG A 255 -11.35 9.96 0.41
N TYR A 256 -11.09 11.27 0.40
CA TYR A 256 -11.88 12.21 1.17
C TYR A 256 -13.35 12.14 0.74
N ALA A 257 -14.22 11.94 1.71
CA ALA A 257 -15.65 12.02 1.55
C ALA A 257 -16.27 12.59 2.83
N GLU A 258 -17.47 13.14 2.73
CA GLU A 258 -18.23 13.60 3.89
C GLU A 258 -19.10 12.47 4.50
N SER A 259 -19.02 11.27 3.93
CA SER A 259 -19.69 10.06 4.39
C SER A 259 -18.92 8.79 4.02
N ASN A 260 -19.27 7.67 4.64
CA ASN A 260 -18.60 6.38 4.43
C ASN A 260 -19.01 5.63 3.14
N GLY A 261 -20.06 6.08 2.42
CA GLY A 261 -20.40 5.66 1.04
C GLY A 261 -20.55 4.16 0.73
N ASN A 262 -20.65 3.30 1.74
CA ASN A 262 -20.65 1.83 1.58
C ASN A 262 -22.09 1.28 1.74
N VAL A 263 -22.29 0.23 2.54
CA VAL A 263 -23.61 -0.39 2.76
C VAL A 263 -24.61 0.56 3.45
N ASP A 264 -24.15 1.40 4.37
CA ASP A 264 -24.91 2.51 4.95
C ASP A 264 -24.19 3.82 4.64
N ASN A 265 -24.91 4.91 4.41
CA ASN A 265 -24.36 6.24 4.13
C ASN A 265 -24.38 7.13 5.39
N ASN A 266 -23.47 6.85 6.33
CA ASN A 266 -23.29 7.61 7.56
C ASN A 266 -22.35 8.80 7.32
N LEU A 267 -22.74 9.97 7.84
CA LEU A 267 -21.93 11.18 7.77
C LEU A 267 -20.66 11.07 8.62
N PHE A 268 -19.61 11.72 8.15
CA PHE A 268 -18.40 12.01 8.89
C PHE A 268 -18.47 13.43 9.46
N PRO A 269 -18.88 13.60 10.73
CA PRO A 269 -19.28 14.92 11.27
C PRO A 269 -18.16 15.96 11.30
N TYR A 270 -16.89 15.54 11.22
CA TYR A 270 -15.72 16.41 11.30
C TYR A 270 -14.76 16.25 10.11
N ALA A 271 -15.21 15.67 8.99
CA ALA A 271 -14.36 15.43 7.81
C ALA A 271 -13.71 16.72 7.30
N TRP A 272 -14.47 17.81 7.27
CA TRP A 272 -14.03 19.11 6.79
C TRP A 272 -12.73 19.61 7.46
N ARG A 273 -12.43 19.20 8.70
CA ARG A 273 -11.16 19.57 9.37
C ARG A 273 -9.95 18.98 8.67
N TYR A 274 -10.05 17.73 8.21
CA TYR A 274 -8.97 17.11 7.45
C TYR A 274 -8.82 17.77 6.07
N ARG A 275 -9.93 18.11 5.39
CA ARG A 275 -9.90 18.90 4.16
C ARG A 275 -9.14 20.21 4.34
N ASP A 276 -9.51 20.97 5.37
CA ASP A 276 -8.91 22.28 5.63
C ASP A 276 -7.43 22.13 6.02
N TYR A 277 -7.08 21.12 6.82
CA TYR A 277 -5.68 20.77 7.10
C TYR A 277 -4.87 20.51 5.83
N VAL A 278 -5.41 19.75 4.87
CA VAL A 278 -4.72 19.48 3.60
C VAL A 278 -4.54 20.78 2.81
N ILE A 279 -5.58 21.60 2.67
CA ILE A 279 -5.49 22.89 1.97
C ILE A 279 -4.41 23.78 2.60
N ASP A 280 -4.40 23.88 3.93
CA ASP A 280 -3.42 24.66 4.67
C ASP A 280 -1.99 24.11 4.54
N ALA A 281 -1.82 22.78 4.54
CA ALA A 281 -0.52 22.14 4.37
C ALA A 281 0.09 22.47 3.00
N PHE A 282 -0.71 22.41 1.92
CA PHE A 282 -0.25 22.80 0.58
C PHE A 282 -0.01 24.31 0.47
N ASN A 283 -0.85 25.15 1.09
CA ASN A 283 -0.67 26.60 1.07
C ASN A 283 0.58 27.06 1.83
N SER A 284 0.88 26.42 2.96
CA SER A 284 2.10 26.68 3.74
C SER A 284 3.35 26.01 3.17
N ASP A 285 3.21 25.23 2.10
CA ASP A 285 4.29 24.40 1.52
C ASP A 285 4.97 23.51 2.58
N LYS A 286 4.13 22.86 3.40
CA LYS A 286 4.61 21.92 4.40
C LYS A 286 5.50 20.87 3.72
N PRO A 287 6.71 20.61 4.24
CA PRO A 287 7.55 19.52 3.74
C PRO A 287 6.75 18.23 3.62
N TYR A 288 6.78 17.60 2.44
CA TYR A 288 5.92 16.45 2.16
C TYR A 288 6.20 15.24 3.07
N ASP A 289 7.45 15.05 3.48
CA ASP A 289 7.83 14.07 4.50
C ASP A 289 7.15 14.34 5.85
N GLN A 290 7.12 15.60 6.30
CA GLN A 290 6.40 15.99 7.51
C GLN A 290 4.89 15.79 7.34
N PHE A 291 4.33 16.18 6.19
CA PHE A 291 2.92 15.99 5.86
C PHE A 291 2.50 14.51 5.92
N VAL A 292 3.29 13.62 5.30
CA VAL A 292 3.06 12.16 5.37
C VAL A 292 3.19 11.65 6.81
N THR A 293 4.18 12.14 7.55
CA THR A 293 4.41 11.74 8.95
C THR A 293 3.25 12.12 9.85
N GLU A 294 2.74 13.34 9.74
CA GLU A 294 1.57 13.80 10.50
C GLU A 294 0.32 12.97 10.16
N GLN A 295 0.14 12.58 8.90
CA GLN A 295 -1.02 11.76 8.50
C GLN A 295 -0.98 10.33 9.03
N LEU A 296 0.21 9.73 9.12
CA LEU A 296 0.36 8.34 9.61
C LEU A 296 0.47 8.26 11.13
N ALA A 297 1.06 9.26 11.77
CA ALA A 297 1.50 9.21 13.16
C ALA A 297 1.35 10.53 13.93
N GLY A 298 0.54 11.49 13.46
CA GLY A 298 0.42 12.81 14.07
C GLY A 298 0.05 12.81 15.55
N ASP A 299 -0.79 11.87 16.00
CA ASP A 299 -1.13 11.70 17.42
C ASP A 299 0.04 11.25 18.30
N LEU A 300 1.15 10.80 17.68
CA LEU A 300 2.37 10.35 18.35
C LEU A 300 3.49 11.39 18.30
N LEU A 301 3.29 12.51 17.60
CA LEU A 301 4.27 13.57 17.48
C LEU A 301 4.25 14.48 18.70
N GLU A 302 5.45 14.87 19.14
CA GLU A 302 5.60 15.98 20.07
C GLU A 302 5.08 17.28 19.43
N SER A 303 4.61 18.21 20.26
CA SER A 303 4.03 19.46 19.80
C SER A 303 4.43 20.58 20.73
N ASP A 304 4.88 21.70 20.15
CA ASP A 304 5.34 22.87 20.90
C ASP A 304 4.17 23.68 21.49
N ASN A 305 3.00 23.60 20.84
CA ASN A 305 1.80 24.33 21.22
C ASN A 305 0.51 23.56 20.85
N VAL A 306 -0.61 24.04 21.39
CA VAL A 306 -1.95 23.43 21.20
C VAL A 306 -2.37 23.40 19.74
N ASP A 307 -2.11 24.46 18.98
CA ASP A 307 -2.46 24.52 17.56
C ASP A 307 -1.72 23.45 16.74
N GLN A 308 -0.43 23.25 17.00
CA GLN A 308 0.37 22.19 16.38
C GLN A 308 -0.16 20.82 16.78
N ARG A 309 -0.43 20.58 18.08
CA ARG A 309 -1.04 19.34 18.56
C ARG A 309 -2.35 19.04 17.85
N ASN A 310 -3.24 20.03 17.79
CA ASN A 310 -4.55 19.87 17.16
C ASN A 310 -4.41 19.59 15.66
N ARG A 311 -3.49 20.25 14.95
CA ARG A 311 -3.21 19.96 13.54
C ARG A 311 -2.66 18.55 13.33
N ASN A 312 -1.73 18.10 14.16
CA ASN A 312 -1.20 16.74 14.11
C ASN A 312 -2.31 15.70 14.32
N LEU A 313 -3.20 15.91 15.28
CA LEU A 313 -4.36 15.05 15.50
C LEU A 313 -5.29 15.01 14.27
N ILE A 314 -5.62 16.18 13.70
CA ILE A 314 -6.49 16.29 12.52
C ILE A 314 -5.87 15.58 11.30
N ALA A 315 -4.55 15.65 11.12
CA ALA A 315 -3.84 15.01 10.02
C ALA A 315 -4.10 13.50 9.94
N THR A 316 -4.20 12.83 11.09
CA THR A 316 -4.52 11.38 11.16
C THR A 316 -5.91 11.02 10.63
N GLY A 317 -6.74 12.03 10.30
CA GLY A 317 -7.97 11.86 9.52
C GLY A 317 -7.75 11.09 8.22
N PHE A 318 -6.56 11.15 7.63
CA PHE A 318 -6.13 10.34 6.47
C PHE A 318 -6.41 8.84 6.66
N LEU A 319 -6.14 8.31 7.85
CA LEU A 319 -6.35 6.91 8.19
C LEU A 319 -7.77 6.61 8.70
N ALA A 320 -8.56 7.62 9.06
CA ALA A 320 -9.90 7.46 9.64
C ALA A 320 -11.05 7.66 8.63
N LEU A 321 -10.79 8.42 7.56
CA LEU A 321 -11.72 8.66 6.45
C LEU A 321 -11.73 7.48 5.47
N THR A 322 -12.36 6.40 5.91
CA THR A 322 -12.46 5.14 5.18
C THR A 322 -13.90 4.75 4.84
N SER A 323 -14.09 3.97 3.77
CA SER A 323 -15.33 3.25 3.49
C SER A 323 -15.60 2.17 4.55
N LYS A 324 -16.81 2.14 5.13
CA LYS A 324 -17.10 1.29 6.31
C LYS A 324 -18.25 0.32 6.06
N PRO A 325 -18.06 -1.01 6.16
CA PRO A 325 -19.14 -1.99 6.01
C PRO A 325 -20.15 -1.92 7.18
N ARG A 326 -21.37 -2.44 6.94
CA ARG A 326 -22.56 -2.27 7.81
C ARG A 326 -22.39 -2.78 9.25
N ALA A 327 -21.63 -3.85 9.44
CA ALA A 327 -21.68 -4.62 10.67
C ALA A 327 -20.38 -4.48 11.48
N GLN A 328 -20.37 -3.56 12.45
CA GLN A 328 -19.39 -3.57 13.56
C GLN A 328 -19.41 -4.90 14.37
N ASN A 329 -20.47 -5.69 14.21
CA ASN A 329 -20.60 -7.03 14.79
C ASN A 329 -20.04 -8.15 13.89
N ASN A 330 -19.51 -7.82 12.70
CA ASN A 330 -18.78 -8.77 11.86
C ASN A 330 -17.41 -9.04 12.50
N PRO A 331 -17.01 -10.31 12.75
CA PRO A 331 -15.66 -10.63 13.22
C PRO A 331 -14.55 -10.04 12.34
N ASP A 332 -14.79 -9.85 11.04
CA ASP A 332 -13.81 -9.28 10.10
C ASP A 332 -13.74 -7.74 10.11
N PHE A 333 -14.65 -7.03 10.79
CA PHE A 333 -14.79 -5.58 10.67
C PHE A 333 -13.47 -4.82 10.93
N GLN A 334 -12.72 -5.21 11.97
CA GLN A 334 -11.43 -4.60 12.28
C GLN A 334 -10.40 -4.84 11.18
N MET A 335 -10.35 -6.05 10.62
CA MET A 335 -9.41 -6.38 9.55
C MET A 335 -9.78 -5.72 8.22
N ASP A 336 -11.05 -5.42 7.98
CA ASP A 336 -11.48 -4.66 6.81
C ASP A 336 -11.05 -3.18 6.92
N LEU A 337 -11.16 -2.58 8.12
CA LEU A 337 -10.61 -1.23 8.36
C LEU A 337 -9.10 -1.19 8.17
N VAL A 338 -8.39 -2.20 8.67
CA VAL A 338 -6.93 -2.31 8.53
C VAL A 338 -6.52 -2.53 7.08
N ALA A 339 -7.24 -3.37 6.34
CA ALA A 339 -6.99 -3.58 4.92
C ALA A 339 -7.08 -2.27 4.14
N ASP A 340 -8.08 -1.45 4.46
CA ASP A 340 -8.28 -0.15 3.87
C ASP A 340 -7.19 0.88 4.25
N GLN A 341 -6.72 0.85 5.50
CA GLN A 341 -5.58 1.66 5.96
C GLN A 341 -4.26 1.27 5.27
N ILE A 342 -4.02 -0.02 5.08
CA ILE A 342 -2.88 -0.52 4.31
C ILE A 342 -3.01 -0.06 2.86
N GLU A 343 -4.17 -0.23 2.24
CA GLU A 343 -4.37 0.14 0.83
C GLU A 343 -4.15 1.64 0.61
N VAL A 344 -4.76 2.51 1.44
CA VAL A 344 -4.56 3.95 1.28
C VAL A 344 -3.11 4.35 1.53
N ALA A 345 -2.46 3.83 2.57
CA ALA A 345 -1.07 4.17 2.85
C ALA A 345 -0.12 3.67 1.74
N THR A 346 -0.30 2.44 1.25
CA THR A 346 0.63 1.84 0.29
C THR A 346 0.38 2.28 -1.15
N ALA A 347 -0.88 2.39 -1.60
CA ALA A 347 -1.19 2.89 -2.94
C ALA A 347 -0.89 4.39 -3.06
N SER A 348 -1.27 5.19 -2.06
CA SER A 348 -1.03 6.63 -2.13
C SER A 348 0.43 6.99 -1.93
N LEU A 349 1.16 6.37 -0.99
CA LEU A 349 2.52 6.81 -0.68
C LEU A 349 3.57 6.05 -1.48
N MET A 350 3.32 4.78 -1.79
CA MET A 350 4.33 3.90 -2.40
C MET A 350 3.95 3.49 -3.84
N GLY A 351 2.72 3.76 -4.27
CA GLY A 351 2.23 3.28 -5.56
C GLY A 351 2.27 1.76 -5.65
N LEU A 352 1.98 1.05 -4.55
CA LEU A 352 1.95 -0.42 -4.51
C LEU A 352 0.59 -0.93 -4.05
N THR A 353 0.11 -1.97 -4.72
CA THR A 353 -1.17 -2.64 -4.40
C THR A 353 -0.94 -3.77 -3.40
N VAL A 354 -0.67 -3.44 -2.13
CA VAL A 354 -0.35 -4.45 -1.12
C VAL A 354 -1.57 -5.30 -0.72
N GLY A 355 -2.80 -4.81 -0.93
CA GLY A 355 -4.03 -5.47 -0.49
C GLY A 355 -4.22 -6.92 -0.98
N CYS A 356 -3.67 -7.30 -2.15
CA CYS A 356 -3.74 -8.69 -2.64
C CYS A 356 -3.01 -9.68 -1.70
N ALA A 357 -2.00 -9.21 -0.97
CA ALA A 357 -1.22 -10.02 -0.04
C ALA A 357 -2.02 -10.44 1.22
N ARG A 358 -3.24 -9.94 1.41
CA ARG A 358 -4.10 -10.27 2.56
C ARG A 358 -4.38 -11.77 2.65
N CYS A 359 -4.73 -12.40 1.53
CA CYS A 359 -5.22 -13.78 1.53
C CYS A 359 -4.16 -14.81 1.15
N HIS A 360 -3.18 -14.41 0.34
CA HIS A 360 -2.08 -15.24 -0.15
C HIS A 360 -0.90 -14.32 -0.49
N ASP A 361 0.29 -14.86 -0.75
CA ASP A 361 1.42 -14.06 -1.23
C ASP A 361 1.03 -13.27 -2.48
N HIS A 362 1.45 -12.01 -2.57
CA HIS A 362 1.08 -11.15 -3.67
C HIS A 362 1.44 -11.80 -5.02
N LYS A 363 0.49 -11.81 -5.95
CA LYS A 363 0.56 -12.61 -7.17
C LYS A 363 1.75 -12.24 -8.08
N PHE A 364 2.09 -10.96 -8.14
CA PHE A 364 3.05 -10.40 -9.10
C PHE A 364 4.26 -9.76 -8.42
N ASP A 365 3.99 -8.89 -7.46
CA ASP A 365 5.02 -8.27 -6.63
C ASP A 365 5.55 -9.23 -5.55
N PRO A 366 6.84 -9.11 -5.19
CA PRO A 366 7.53 -9.93 -4.18
C PRO A 366 7.12 -9.58 -2.74
N ILE A 367 5.82 -9.60 -2.47
CA ILE A 367 5.23 -9.20 -1.18
C ILE A 367 4.55 -10.43 -0.58
N PRO A 368 5.23 -11.17 0.31
CA PRO A 368 4.61 -12.32 0.96
C PRO A 368 3.46 -11.86 1.85
N GLN A 369 2.55 -12.78 2.16
CA GLN A 369 1.44 -12.55 3.07
C GLN A 369 1.94 -12.07 4.45
N THR A 370 3.11 -12.54 4.89
CA THR A 370 3.73 -12.05 6.12
C THR A 370 4.01 -10.55 6.10
N ASP A 371 4.38 -9.96 4.96
CA ASP A 371 4.66 -8.52 4.89
C ASP A 371 3.35 -7.71 5.03
N TYR A 372 2.25 -8.22 4.48
CA TYR A 372 0.93 -7.64 4.71
C TYR A 372 0.56 -7.64 6.20
N TYR A 373 0.75 -8.78 6.89
CA TYR A 373 0.42 -8.88 8.31
C TYR A 373 1.40 -8.13 9.23
N ALA A 374 2.66 -7.96 8.81
CA ALA A 374 3.62 -7.09 9.47
C ALA A 374 3.13 -5.62 9.44
N LEU A 375 2.66 -5.14 8.27
CA LEU A 375 2.02 -3.83 8.14
C LEU A 375 0.72 -3.73 8.94
N ALA A 376 -0.13 -4.77 8.88
CA ALA A 376 -1.39 -4.82 9.62
C ALA A 376 -1.19 -4.67 11.13
N GLY A 377 -0.06 -5.13 11.66
CA GLY A 377 0.29 -4.98 13.07
C GLY A 377 0.37 -3.51 13.53
N PHE A 378 0.84 -2.58 12.69
CA PHE A 378 0.86 -1.16 13.03
C PHE A 378 -0.54 -0.60 13.28
N PHE A 379 -1.49 -0.97 12.42
CA PHE A 379 -2.86 -0.46 12.44
C PHE A 379 -3.76 -1.20 13.45
N THR A 380 -3.59 -2.52 13.61
CA THR A 380 -4.27 -3.29 14.67
C THR A 380 -3.79 -2.91 16.08
N SER A 381 -2.58 -2.34 16.19
CA SER A 381 -2.08 -1.71 17.41
C SER A 381 -2.60 -0.30 17.65
N SER A 382 -3.55 0.18 16.84
CA SER A 382 -4.12 1.53 16.89
C SER A 382 -5.65 1.48 16.91
N GLU A 383 -6.28 2.55 17.37
CA GLU A 383 -7.72 2.74 17.36
C GLU A 383 -8.11 3.83 16.38
N MET A 384 -9.05 3.51 15.49
CA MET A 384 -9.65 4.47 14.57
C MET A 384 -10.84 5.18 15.23
N LEU A 385 -10.80 6.51 15.25
CA LEU A 385 -11.80 7.39 15.88
C LEU A 385 -12.53 8.19 14.79
N TYR A 386 -13.70 7.68 14.35
CA TYR A 386 -14.41 8.16 13.14
C TYR A 386 -15.83 8.69 13.41
N GLY A 387 -16.19 8.93 14.67
CA GLY A 387 -17.30 9.82 15.07
C GLY A 387 -18.74 9.38 14.86
N THR A 388 -19.03 8.14 14.46
CA THR A 388 -20.42 7.68 14.33
C THR A 388 -21.04 7.30 15.68
N THR A 389 -22.18 7.91 16.04
CA THR A 389 -23.00 7.61 17.25
C THR A 389 -24.18 6.67 16.99
N THR A 390 -24.38 6.27 15.74
CA THR A 390 -25.55 5.51 15.28
C THR A 390 -25.15 4.10 14.86
N GLN A 391 -25.66 3.11 15.59
CA GLN A 391 -25.73 1.72 15.13
C GLN A 391 -27.20 1.47 14.75
N ASN A 392 -27.47 1.14 13.47
CA ASN A 392 -28.82 0.85 12.96
C ASN A 392 -29.85 1.98 13.21
N GLY A 393 -29.47 3.25 13.01
CA GLY A 393 -30.37 4.39 13.19
C GLY A 393 -30.82 4.68 14.63
N LYS A 394 -30.32 3.92 15.62
CA LYS A 394 -30.53 4.21 17.05
C LYS A 394 -29.29 4.89 17.62
N LYS A 395 -29.51 6.02 18.30
CA LYS A 395 -28.49 6.63 19.17
C LYS A 395 -28.16 5.60 20.26
N THR A 396 -27.04 4.92 20.12
CA THR A 396 -26.46 4.18 21.25
C THR A 396 -25.98 5.25 22.22
N GLY A 397 -26.33 5.19 23.50
CA GLY A 397 -25.86 6.16 24.52
C GLY A 397 -24.34 6.14 24.77
N VAL A 398 -23.56 5.66 23.80
CA VAL A 398 -22.11 5.59 23.75
C VAL A 398 -21.61 6.91 23.16
N LYS A 399 -20.63 7.55 23.84
CA LYS A 399 -19.99 8.77 23.33
C LYS A 399 -19.39 8.50 21.93
N PRO A 400 -19.51 9.44 20.98
CA PRO A 400 -18.84 9.29 19.68
C PRO A 400 -17.35 9.03 19.87
N LYS A 401 -16.80 8.06 19.13
CA LYS A 401 -15.35 7.81 19.07
C LYS A 401 -14.69 8.90 18.23
N VAL A 402 -14.28 9.99 18.87
CA VAL A 402 -13.61 11.15 18.25
C VAL A 402 -12.44 11.60 19.09
N LEU A 403 -11.50 12.31 18.47
CA LEU A 403 -10.44 13.02 19.17
C LEU A 403 -10.97 14.36 19.67
N GLU A 404 -10.75 14.68 20.94
CA GLU A 404 -11.04 16.00 21.49
C GLU A 404 -9.85 16.93 21.27
N LEU A 405 -10.12 18.09 20.69
CA LEU A 405 -9.14 19.14 20.43
C LEU A 405 -9.02 20.04 21.66
N ALA A 406 -7.81 20.46 21.97
CA ALA A 406 -7.55 21.37 23.07
C ALA A 406 -7.83 22.83 22.68
N THR A 407 -8.10 23.69 23.65
CA THR A 407 -8.13 25.16 23.48
C THR A 407 -6.95 25.80 24.18
N ASP A 408 -6.43 26.89 23.62
CA ASP A 408 -5.56 27.82 24.34
C ASP A 408 -6.39 28.57 25.39
N SER A 409 -6.45 28.04 26.60
CA SER A 409 -6.78 28.87 27.76
C SER A 409 -5.48 29.54 28.22
N PRO A 410 -5.38 30.88 28.31
CA PRO A 410 -4.14 31.60 28.63
C PRO A 410 -3.53 31.30 30.01
N ASP A 411 -4.18 30.46 30.82
CA ASP A 411 -3.72 29.97 32.12
C ASP A 411 -3.14 28.54 32.08
N GLU A 412 -3.06 27.89 30.91
CA GLU A 412 -2.65 26.49 30.80
C GLU A 412 -1.16 26.34 30.47
N ALA A 413 -0.46 25.54 31.28
CA ALA A 413 0.95 25.21 31.09
C ALA A 413 1.19 24.56 29.71
N PRO A 414 2.37 24.76 29.09
CA PRO A 414 2.73 24.06 27.86
C PRO A 414 2.52 22.56 28.03
N ALA A 415 1.95 21.92 27.00
CA ALA A 415 1.58 20.52 27.05
C ALA A 415 2.79 19.66 27.44
N ASP A 416 2.75 19.05 28.63
CA ASP A 416 3.73 18.03 29.01
C ASP A 416 3.47 16.81 28.10
N ALA A 417 4.41 16.57 27.17
CA ALA A 417 4.29 15.51 26.16
C ALA A 417 4.20 14.12 26.82
N GLU A 418 4.92 13.90 27.91
CA GLU A 418 4.88 12.66 28.68
C GLU A 418 3.54 12.53 29.43
N ALA A 419 3.04 13.62 30.02
CA ALA A 419 1.71 13.63 30.61
C ALA A 419 0.60 13.37 29.58
N SER A 420 0.72 13.93 28.37
CA SER A 420 -0.22 13.74 27.27
C SER A 420 -0.23 12.29 26.75
N LYS A 421 0.95 11.70 26.55
CA LYS A 421 1.11 10.29 26.18
C LYS A 421 0.54 9.36 27.23
N ARG A 422 0.83 9.64 28.51
CA ARG A 422 0.31 8.86 29.64
C ARG A 422 -1.20 9.00 29.80
N LEU A 423 -1.74 10.20 29.58
CA LEU A 423 -3.18 10.45 29.58
C LEU A 423 -3.87 9.65 28.47
N ALA A 424 -3.36 9.71 27.23
CA ALA A 424 -3.90 8.93 26.11
C ALA A 424 -3.89 7.41 26.39
N ALA A 425 -2.80 6.90 26.97
CA ALA A 425 -2.69 5.49 27.37
C ALA A 425 -3.72 5.10 28.45
N LEU A 426 -3.95 5.98 29.43
CA LEU A 426 -4.98 5.78 30.46
C LEU A 426 -6.39 5.86 29.90
N GLU A 427 -6.67 6.78 28.98
CA GLU A 427 -7.97 6.86 28.31
C GLU A 427 -8.26 5.62 27.47
N ALA A 428 -7.26 5.11 26.72
CA ALA A 428 -7.37 3.84 26.02
C ALA A 428 -7.59 2.66 26.99
N LYS A 429 -6.99 2.71 28.20
CA LYS A 429 -7.25 1.73 29.26
C LYS A 429 -8.68 1.85 29.82
N ARG A 430 -9.17 3.08 30.06
CA ARG A 430 -10.55 3.37 30.50
C ARG A 430 -11.56 2.83 29.51
N ASP A 431 -11.38 3.07 28.23
CA ASP A 431 -12.31 2.64 27.19
C ASP A 431 -12.36 1.10 27.11
N ARG A 432 -11.20 0.43 27.18
CA ARG A 432 -11.12 -1.05 27.27
C ARG A 432 -11.82 -1.61 28.51
N LEU A 433 -11.56 -1.04 29.68
CA LEU A 433 -12.21 -1.45 30.93
C LEU A 433 -13.72 -1.20 30.88
N THR A 434 -14.16 -0.13 30.22
CA THR A 434 -15.58 0.17 30.00
C THR A 434 -16.25 -0.90 29.12
N ASP A 435 -15.62 -1.27 28.00
CA ASP A 435 -16.11 -2.34 27.13
C ASP A 435 -16.15 -3.69 27.85
N GLN A 436 -15.11 -4.02 28.62
CA GLN A 436 -15.05 -5.22 29.44
C GLN A 436 -16.14 -5.23 30.50
N GLN A 437 -16.37 -4.10 31.18
CA GLN A 437 -17.43 -3.93 32.17
C GLN A 437 -18.81 -4.16 31.53
N GLN A 438 -19.08 -3.58 30.35
CA GLN A 438 -20.33 -3.77 29.62
C GLN A 438 -20.52 -5.23 29.19
N SER A 439 -19.47 -5.89 28.70
CA SER A 439 -19.48 -7.31 28.33
C SER A 439 -19.82 -8.21 29.53
N LEU A 440 -19.16 -7.98 30.67
CA LEU A 440 -19.44 -8.68 31.93
C LEU A 440 -20.86 -8.39 32.44
N GLN A 441 -21.34 -7.15 32.32
CA GLN A 441 -22.70 -6.76 32.70
C GLN A 441 -23.75 -7.50 31.84
N ARG A 442 -23.51 -7.65 30.53
CA ARG A 442 -24.37 -8.47 29.65
C ARG A 442 -24.34 -9.94 30.07
N LYS A 443 -23.17 -10.51 30.37
CA LYS A 443 -23.06 -11.89 30.89
C LYS A 443 -23.84 -12.07 32.19
N ILE A 444 -23.76 -11.11 33.12
CA ILE A 444 -24.54 -11.12 34.37
C ILE A 444 -26.04 -11.06 34.09
N LYS A 445 -26.48 -10.23 33.13
CA LYS A 445 -27.90 -10.09 32.77
C LYS A 445 -28.46 -11.33 32.06
N THR A 446 -27.66 -12.01 31.26
CA THR A 446 -28.06 -13.25 30.55
C THR A 446 -28.00 -14.48 31.45
N ALA A 447 -27.11 -14.49 32.45
CA ALA A 447 -26.99 -15.57 33.43
C ALA A 447 -28.17 -15.56 34.42
N LYS A 448 -29.29 -16.19 34.04
CA LYS A 448 -30.33 -16.63 34.99
C LYS A 448 -29.84 -17.88 35.72
N GLN A 449 -29.09 -17.74 36.83
CA GLN A 449 -29.09 -18.62 38.02
C GLN A 449 -27.81 -18.47 38.88
N SER A 450 -27.99 -18.74 40.17
CA SER A 450 -26.99 -18.86 41.23
C SER A 450 -26.14 -20.13 41.05
N GLY A 451 -24.84 -19.94 40.84
CA GLY A 451 -23.80 -20.98 40.77
C GLY A 451 -22.39 -20.35 40.75
N ASP A 452 -21.34 -21.15 40.91
CA ASP A 452 -19.96 -20.65 41.05
C ASP A 452 -19.47 -19.81 39.86
N ALA A 453 -19.88 -20.17 38.63
CA ALA A 453 -19.57 -19.38 37.43
C ALA A 453 -20.21 -17.98 37.45
N ALA A 454 -21.40 -17.82 38.05
CA ALA A 454 -22.03 -16.51 38.20
C ALA A 454 -21.36 -15.67 39.30
N LYS A 455 -20.76 -16.32 40.30
CA LYS A 455 -19.96 -15.67 41.36
C LYS A 455 -18.63 -15.16 40.79
N ASP A 456 -17.96 -15.94 39.96
CA ASP A 456 -16.72 -15.56 39.28
C ASP A 456 -16.92 -14.36 38.33
N VAL A 457 -17.95 -14.38 37.49
CA VAL A 457 -18.26 -13.24 36.59
C VAL A 457 -18.59 -11.96 37.38
N ARG A 458 -19.27 -12.07 38.53
CA ARG A 458 -19.53 -10.90 39.41
C ARG A 458 -18.25 -10.40 40.08
N GLN A 459 -17.35 -11.28 40.47
CA GLN A 459 -16.04 -10.91 41.02
C GLN A 459 -15.21 -10.17 39.97
N GLN A 460 -15.12 -10.72 38.75
CA GLN A 460 -14.46 -10.06 37.61
C GLN A 460 -15.07 -8.68 37.32
N TYR A 461 -16.40 -8.55 37.37
CA TYR A 461 -17.07 -7.26 37.19
C TYR A 461 -16.67 -6.24 38.26
N GLN A 462 -16.59 -6.67 39.53
CA GLN A 462 -16.20 -5.79 40.63
C GLN A 462 -14.73 -5.36 40.51
N THR A 463 -13.82 -6.26 40.15
CA THR A 463 -12.41 -5.94 39.89
C THR A 463 -12.26 -4.93 38.74
N VAL A 464 -12.93 -5.17 37.60
CA VAL A 464 -12.90 -4.23 36.47
C VAL A 464 -13.47 -2.86 36.85
N ARG A 465 -14.51 -2.83 37.69
CA ARG A 465 -15.10 -1.57 38.18
C ARG A 465 -14.12 -0.79 39.08
N GLU A 466 -13.40 -1.47 39.96
CA GLU A 466 -12.40 -0.85 40.83
C GLU A 466 -11.20 -0.33 40.02
N GLU A 467 -10.71 -1.11 39.07
CA GLU A 467 -9.66 -0.67 38.14
C GLU A 467 -10.10 0.52 37.29
N LEU A 468 -11.35 0.52 36.81
CA LEU A 468 -11.89 1.63 36.03
C LEU A 468 -11.93 2.92 36.87
N ALA A 469 -12.38 2.84 38.13
CA ALA A 469 -12.41 3.99 39.02
C ALA A 469 -11.01 4.55 39.32
N GLU A 470 -10.01 3.68 39.49
CA GLU A 470 -8.62 4.10 39.71
C GLU A 470 -8.04 4.75 38.44
N VAL A 471 -8.31 4.19 37.26
CA VAL A 471 -7.90 4.79 35.98
C VAL A 471 -8.58 6.15 35.77
N GLU A 472 -9.88 6.28 36.06
CA GLU A 472 -10.59 7.55 35.99
C GLU A 472 -9.98 8.61 36.92
N LYS A 473 -9.55 8.20 38.12
CA LYS A 473 -8.84 9.09 39.06
C LYS A 473 -7.49 9.53 38.50
N GLN A 474 -6.70 8.62 37.95
CA GLN A 474 -5.40 8.95 37.33
C GLN A 474 -5.57 9.87 36.11
N ILE A 475 -6.61 9.65 35.30
CA ILE A 475 -6.99 10.54 34.19
C ILE A 475 -7.33 11.94 34.72
N ALA A 476 -8.11 12.04 35.81
CA ALA A 476 -8.45 13.34 36.39
C ALA A 476 -7.22 14.08 36.93
N GLU A 477 -6.28 13.37 37.57
CA GLU A 477 -5.02 13.95 38.07
C GLU A 477 -4.11 14.41 36.93
N LEU A 478 -3.90 13.56 35.91
CA LEU A 478 -3.07 13.90 34.73
C LEU A 478 -3.71 14.95 33.84
N GLY A 479 -5.04 14.96 33.74
CA GLY A 479 -5.80 15.94 32.97
C GLY A 479 -5.67 17.37 33.48
N THR A 480 -5.21 17.58 34.73
CA THR A 480 -4.84 18.93 35.22
C THR A 480 -3.52 19.46 34.62
N LYS A 481 -2.71 18.57 34.03
CA LYS A 481 -1.41 18.86 33.42
C LYS A 481 -1.44 18.89 31.89
N VAL A 482 -2.61 18.64 31.30
CA VAL A 482 -2.84 18.64 29.85
C VAL A 482 -3.88 19.73 29.55
N PRO A 483 -3.74 20.50 28.45
CA PRO A 483 -4.70 21.54 28.11
C PRO A 483 -6.14 21.02 28.06
N LYS A 484 -7.11 21.79 28.59
CA LYS A 484 -8.51 21.36 28.64
C LYS A 484 -9.11 21.29 27.25
N GLY A 485 -9.99 20.31 27.08
CA GLY A 485 -10.78 20.11 25.86
C GLY A 485 -11.66 21.31 25.55
N SER A 486 -11.64 21.73 24.30
CA SER A 486 -12.38 22.87 23.77
C SER A 486 -13.87 22.58 23.52
N GLY A 487 -14.28 21.32 23.59
CA GLY A 487 -15.55 20.84 23.02
C GLY A 487 -15.56 20.77 21.49
N ALA A 488 -14.43 21.06 20.83
CA ALA A 488 -14.21 20.78 19.41
C ALA A 488 -13.59 19.39 19.22
N PHE A 489 -14.01 18.71 18.15
CA PHE A 489 -13.63 17.34 17.88
C PHE A 489 -13.07 17.17 16.46
N ALA A 490 -12.25 16.14 16.30
CA ALA A 490 -11.74 15.66 15.02
C ALA A 490 -11.91 14.14 14.91
N MET A 491 -11.87 13.64 13.69
CA MET A 491 -11.68 12.21 13.44
C MET A 491 -10.18 11.96 13.23
N GLY A 492 -9.73 10.75 13.55
CA GLY A 492 -8.33 10.40 13.41
C GLY A 492 -7.97 9.06 14.03
N MET A 493 -6.70 8.92 14.39
CA MET A 493 -6.13 7.73 15.01
C MET A 493 -5.67 8.02 16.43
N ARG A 494 -5.64 6.98 17.26
CA ARG A 494 -5.01 6.96 18.57
C ARG A 494 -4.26 5.65 18.75
N ASP A 495 -3.10 5.65 19.40
CA ASP A 495 -2.45 4.40 19.78
C ASP A 495 -3.34 3.52 20.67
N GLY A 496 -3.34 2.22 20.37
CA GLY A 496 -4.22 1.22 20.95
C GLY A 496 -3.46 0.17 21.76
N ARG A 497 -3.98 -1.06 21.75
CA ARG A 497 -3.27 -2.19 22.36
C ARG A 497 -2.17 -2.66 21.41
N VAL A 498 -0.94 -2.43 21.81
CA VAL A 498 0.26 -2.90 21.12
C VAL A 498 0.29 -4.43 21.08
N ALA A 499 0.31 -5.00 19.88
CA ALA A 499 0.47 -6.43 19.63
C ALA A 499 0.89 -6.71 18.19
N ASP A 500 1.62 -7.80 17.99
CA ASP A 500 1.86 -8.34 16.66
C ASP A 500 0.58 -8.91 16.05
N CYS A 501 0.43 -8.77 14.73
CA CYS A 501 -0.77 -9.23 14.05
C CYS A 501 -0.73 -10.75 13.90
N THR A 502 -1.87 -11.40 14.14
CA THR A 502 -1.99 -12.83 13.81
C THR A 502 -2.36 -12.97 12.34
N LEU A 503 -1.57 -13.72 11.58
CA LEU A 503 -1.86 -14.00 10.16
C LEU A 503 -3.25 -14.64 10.05
N CYS A 504 -4.10 -14.13 9.17
CA CYS A 504 -5.40 -14.75 8.89
C CYS A 504 -5.25 -15.63 7.64
N ILE A 505 -5.41 -16.94 7.81
CA ILE A 505 -5.24 -17.91 6.72
C ILE A 505 -6.33 -17.62 5.68
N ARG A 506 -5.92 -17.37 4.43
CA ARG A 506 -6.81 -16.95 3.34
C ARG A 506 -7.58 -15.64 3.63
N GLY A 507 -7.08 -14.82 4.56
CA GLY A 507 -7.70 -13.56 4.94
C GLY A 507 -8.91 -13.69 5.88
N GLU A 508 -9.24 -14.91 6.34
CA GLU A 508 -10.39 -15.19 7.20
C GLU A 508 -10.02 -14.96 8.69
N SER A 509 -10.58 -13.94 9.36
CA SER A 509 -10.13 -13.52 10.71
C SER A 509 -10.31 -14.60 11.80
N GLU A 510 -11.21 -15.55 11.57
CA GLU A 510 -11.45 -16.68 12.48
C GLU A 510 -10.39 -17.79 12.32
N LYS A 511 -9.70 -17.87 11.17
CA LYS A 511 -8.66 -18.85 10.89
C LYS A 511 -7.28 -18.25 11.13
N ARG A 512 -6.79 -18.43 12.35
CA ARG A 512 -5.53 -17.84 12.81
C ARG A 512 -4.32 -18.72 12.49
N GLY A 513 -3.32 -18.11 11.88
CA GLY A 513 -1.98 -18.64 11.68
C GLY A 513 -0.99 -18.15 12.75
N PRO A 514 0.32 -18.17 12.46
CA PRO A 514 1.33 -17.65 13.39
C PRO A 514 1.21 -16.13 13.58
N ALA A 515 1.71 -15.63 14.71
CA ALA A 515 1.92 -14.20 14.93
C ALA A 515 3.04 -13.71 14.00
N VAL A 516 2.84 -12.54 13.41
CA VAL A 516 3.78 -11.91 12.50
C VAL A 516 4.27 -10.61 13.14
N PRO A 517 5.59 -10.48 13.42
CA PRO A 517 6.16 -9.25 13.95
C PRO A 517 5.84 -8.06 13.07
N ARG A 518 5.56 -6.92 13.71
CA ARG A 518 5.41 -5.65 13.00
C ARG A 518 6.70 -5.28 12.27
N GLY A 519 6.54 -4.78 11.06
CA GLY A 519 7.66 -4.51 10.17
C GLY A 519 7.24 -4.03 8.80
N PHE A 520 8.24 -3.75 7.98
CA PHE A 520 8.07 -3.18 6.64
C PHE A 520 8.13 -4.27 5.56
N PRO A 521 7.55 -4.02 4.37
CA PRO A 521 7.71 -4.92 3.23
C PRO A 521 9.18 -5.18 2.89
N THR A 522 9.57 -6.45 2.92
CA THR A 522 10.96 -6.94 2.82
C THR A 522 11.60 -6.70 1.46
N VAL A 523 10.78 -6.50 0.42
CA VAL A 523 11.24 -6.09 -0.92
C VAL A 523 11.86 -4.69 -0.92
N ILE A 524 11.38 -3.79 -0.06
CA ILE A 524 11.90 -2.43 0.02
C ILE A 524 12.96 -2.38 1.11
N ARG A 525 14.18 -2.08 0.69
CA ARG A 525 15.33 -1.97 1.59
C ARG A 525 15.77 -0.51 1.66
N THR A 526 15.73 0.03 2.86
CA THR A 526 16.35 1.31 3.20
C THR A 526 17.55 1.04 4.11
N ALA A 527 18.61 1.82 3.96
CA ALA A 527 19.87 1.64 4.67
C ALA A 527 19.68 1.78 6.18
N ASP A 528 18.86 2.75 6.59
CA ASP A 528 18.62 3.13 7.98
C ASP A 528 17.16 2.91 8.40
N ALA A 529 16.60 1.73 8.07
CA ALA A 529 15.24 1.38 8.48
C ALA A 529 15.08 1.46 10.02
N PRO A 530 14.08 2.20 10.55
CA PRO A 530 13.91 2.36 11.98
C PRO A 530 13.51 1.03 12.65
N ALA A 531 14.05 0.79 13.85
CA ALA A 531 13.66 -0.37 14.64
C ALA A 531 12.26 -0.16 15.23
N VAL A 532 11.34 -1.09 14.97
CA VAL A 532 9.97 -1.02 15.50
C VAL A 532 9.99 -1.34 17.01
N PRO A 533 9.56 -0.41 17.90
CA PRO A 533 9.56 -0.65 19.33
C PRO A 533 8.52 -1.71 19.72
N ALA A 534 8.89 -2.60 20.66
CA ALA A 534 7.98 -3.63 21.14
C ALA A 534 6.73 -3.05 21.84
N GLU A 535 6.87 -1.91 22.52
CA GLU A 535 5.86 -1.30 23.41
C GLU A 535 5.12 -0.10 22.79
N ALA A 536 5.31 0.20 21.50
CA ALA A 536 4.62 1.27 20.77
C ALA A 536 3.91 0.70 19.55
N SER A 537 2.91 1.38 18.96
CA SER A 537 2.22 0.83 17.77
C SER A 537 3.14 0.55 16.60
N GLY A 538 4.18 1.37 16.43
CA GLY A 538 5.12 1.34 15.30
C GLY A 538 4.75 2.28 14.15
N ARG A 539 3.64 3.04 14.26
CA ARG A 539 3.19 3.95 13.20
C ARG A 539 4.16 5.10 12.93
N LEU A 540 4.85 5.60 13.95
CA LEU A 540 5.85 6.65 13.78
C LEU A 540 7.06 6.12 13.00
N GLU A 541 7.49 4.89 13.29
CA GLU A 541 8.57 4.23 12.56
C GLU A 541 8.15 3.88 11.12
N LEU A 542 6.89 3.50 10.91
CA LEU A 542 6.33 3.36 9.55
C LEU A 542 6.40 4.67 8.78
N ALA A 543 6.02 5.80 9.40
CA ALA A 543 6.13 7.11 8.79
C ALA A 543 7.57 7.47 8.44
N GLN A 544 8.49 7.33 9.39
CA GLN A 544 9.93 7.59 9.20
C GLN A 544 10.54 6.71 8.11
N TRP A 545 10.14 5.43 8.05
CA TRP A 545 10.58 4.51 7.00
C TRP A 545 10.07 4.96 5.62
N MET A 546 8.78 5.29 5.51
CA MET A 546 8.18 5.75 4.25
C MET A 546 8.79 7.07 3.76
N THR A 547 9.20 7.96 4.66
CA THR A 547 9.73 9.28 4.32
C THR A 547 11.25 9.35 4.35
N SER A 548 11.92 8.20 4.50
CA SER A 548 13.39 8.14 4.43
C SER A 548 13.89 8.61 3.04
N PRO A 549 14.98 9.39 2.97
CA PRO A 549 15.50 9.92 1.72
C PRO A 549 15.87 8.86 0.66
N ASP A 550 16.22 7.65 1.11
CA ASP A 550 16.57 6.51 0.27
C ASP A 550 15.39 5.56 0.02
N HIS A 551 14.19 5.84 0.55
CA HIS A 551 12.99 5.10 0.22
C HIS A 551 12.71 5.18 -1.29
N PRO A 552 12.59 4.04 -2.00
CA PRO A 552 12.65 4.05 -3.45
C PRO A 552 11.39 4.59 -4.14
N LEU A 553 10.28 4.70 -3.42
CA LEU A 553 8.96 4.93 -4.03
C LEU A 553 8.35 6.28 -3.67
N THR A 554 8.42 6.71 -2.41
CA THR A 554 7.64 7.85 -1.89
C THR A 554 7.87 9.15 -2.64
N SER A 555 9.14 9.51 -2.84
CA SER A 555 9.51 10.70 -3.61
C SER A 555 9.16 10.57 -5.08
N ARG A 556 9.36 9.38 -5.69
CA ARG A 556 8.99 9.12 -7.10
C ARG A 556 7.49 9.21 -7.32
N VAL A 557 6.68 8.63 -6.46
CA VAL A 557 5.22 8.60 -6.59
C VAL A 557 4.67 10.02 -6.51
N MET A 558 5.11 10.81 -5.53
CA MET A 558 4.67 12.21 -5.43
C MET A 558 5.18 13.07 -6.61
N ALA A 559 6.44 12.93 -7.00
CA ALA A 559 6.99 13.62 -8.16
C ALA A 559 6.27 13.26 -9.47
N ASN A 560 5.91 11.98 -9.65
CA ASN A 560 5.17 11.51 -10.81
C ASN A 560 3.75 12.09 -10.87
N ARG A 561 3.07 12.21 -9.73
CA ARG A 561 1.75 12.86 -9.66
C ARG A 561 1.82 14.35 -9.95
N ILE A 562 2.81 15.05 -9.39
CA ILE A 562 3.05 16.47 -9.72
C ILE A 562 3.27 16.62 -11.23
N TRP A 563 4.14 15.78 -11.81
CA TRP A 563 4.38 15.77 -13.25
C TRP A 563 3.10 15.48 -14.04
N GLN A 564 2.34 14.45 -13.67
CA GLN A 564 1.08 14.09 -14.33
C GLN A 564 0.09 15.26 -14.33
N HIS A 565 -0.09 15.96 -13.21
CA HIS A 565 -1.04 17.07 -13.14
C HIS A 565 -0.62 18.29 -13.96
N LEU A 566 0.69 18.49 -14.18
CA LEU A 566 1.23 19.59 -14.99
C LEU A 566 1.35 19.23 -16.48
N MET A 567 1.68 17.97 -16.80
CA MET A 567 2.00 17.51 -18.16
C MET A 567 0.90 16.64 -18.79
N GLY A 568 -0.15 16.32 -18.03
CA GLY A 568 -1.30 15.50 -18.45
C GLY A 568 -1.08 13.98 -18.37
N ARG A 569 0.17 13.51 -18.38
CA ARG A 569 0.54 12.09 -18.23
C ARG A 569 1.77 11.96 -17.33
N GLY A 570 1.73 11.02 -16.40
CA GLY A 570 2.88 10.69 -15.53
C GLY A 570 4.06 10.15 -16.35
N VAL A 571 5.28 10.38 -15.86
CA VAL A 571 6.48 9.70 -16.40
C VAL A 571 6.32 8.19 -16.28
N VAL A 572 5.75 7.74 -15.17
CA VAL A 572 5.16 6.41 -14.97
C VAL A 572 3.65 6.53 -15.20
N PRO A 573 3.10 6.00 -16.30
CA PRO A 573 1.69 6.20 -16.65
C PRO A 573 0.71 5.58 -15.63
N SER A 574 1.09 4.46 -15.01
CA SER A 574 0.34 3.81 -13.93
C SER A 574 0.61 4.50 -12.59
N VAL A 575 0.00 5.67 -12.40
CA VAL A 575 0.29 6.61 -11.31
C VAL A 575 0.19 5.99 -9.91
N ASP A 576 -0.71 5.03 -9.70
CA ASP A 576 -0.93 4.37 -8.41
C ASP A 576 -0.38 2.93 -8.37
N ASN A 577 0.34 2.49 -9.41
CA ASN A 577 0.95 1.17 -9.46
C ASN A 577 2.32 1.19 -10.13
N PHE A 578 3.37 1.16 -9.31
CA PHE A 578 4.77 1.09 -9.70
C PHE A 578 5.29 -0.36 -9.66
N GLY A 579 4.46 -1.29 -9.16
CA GLY A 579 4.75 -2.73 -9.11
C GLY A 579 4.82 -3.39 -10.48
N LYS A 580 4.89 -4.72 -10.51
CA LYS A 580 5.06 -5.52 -11.73
C LYS A 580 3.90 -5.44 -12.72
N LEU A 581 2.70 -5.10 -12.24
CA LEU A 581 1.54 -4.84 -13.10
C LEU A 581 1.45 -3.39 -13.57
N GLY A 582 2.29 -2.50 -13.03
CA GLY A 582 2.45 -1.15 -13.50
C GLY A 582 3.17 -1.08 -14.85
N GLU A 583 3.11 0.09 -15.45
CA GLU A 583 3.91 0.46 -16.61
C GLU A 583 5.31 0.92 -16.16
N ALA A 584 6.32 0.62 -16.97
CA ALA A 584 7.66 1.16 -16.76
C ALA A 584 7.68 2.69 -17.01
N PRO A 585 8.61 3.44 -16.39
CA PRO A 585 8.75 4.86 -16.68
C PRO A 585 9.13 5.05 -18.15
N SER A 586 8.46 6.00 -18.80
CA SER A 586 8.84 6.49 -20.13
C SER A 586 10.25 7.08 -20.15
N ASN A 587 10.72 7.59 -19.00
CA ASN A 587 12.09 8.06 -18.82
C ASN A 587 12.53 7.88 -17.35
N GLN A 588 13.35 6.85 -17.08
CA GLN A 588 13.86 6.56 -15.73
C GLN A 588 14.72 7.69 -15.17
N ALA A 589 15.58 8.30 -16.00
CA ALA A 589 16.48 9.36 -15.55
C ALA A 589 15.70 10.61 -15.10
N LEU A 590 14.59 10.91 -15.76
CA LEU A 590 13.72 12.03 -15.41
C LEU A 590 13.01 11.80 -14.07
N ILE A 591 12.38 10.65 -13.87
CA ILE A 591 11.67 10.40 -12.60
C ILE A 591 12.62 10.34 -11.41
N ASP A 592 13.81 9.78 -11.59
CA ASP A 592 14.85 9.77 -10.56
C ASP A 592 15.36 11.18 -10.26
N HIS A 593 15.58 12.00 -11.30
CA HIS A 593 15.98 13.39 -11.13
C HIS A 593 14.93 14.18 -10.33
N LEU A 594 13.66 14.09 -10.71
CA LEU A 594 12.57 14.78 -10.01
C LEU A 594 12.45 14.31 -8.55
N ALA A 595 12.56 13.00 -8.30
CA ALA A 595 12.50 12.45 -6.96
C ALA A 595 13.67 12.93 -6.07
N VAL A 596 14.90 12.92 -6.59
CA VAL A 596 16.09 13.38 -5.86
C VAL A 596 16.04 14.88 -5.60
N GLU A 597 15.67 15.68 -6.61
CA GLU A 597 15.53 17.13 -6.44
C GLU A 597 14.41 17.48 -5.46
N PHE A 598 13.31 16.71 -5.45
CA PHE A 598 12.23 16.88 -4.46
C PHE A 598 12.72 16.68 -3.03
N VAL A 599 13.44 15.58 -2.76
CA VAL A 599 14.01 15.31 -1.43
C VAL A 599 15.06 16.36 -1.05
N SER A 600 15.99 16.67 -1.96
CA SER A 600 17.07 17.63 -1.69
C SER A 600 16.60 19.08 -1.57
N GLY A 601 15.46 19.40 -2.18
CA GLY A 601 14.74 20.67 -2.04
C GLY A 601 13.89 20.76 -0.78
N GLY A 602 14.09 19.86 0.19
CA GLY A 602 13.36 19.86 1.47
C GLY A 602 11.92 19.40 1.34
N TRP A 603 11.62 18.50 0.39
CA TRP A 603 10.29 17.95 0.16
C TRP A 603 9.22 19.02 -0.16
N SER A 604 9.65 20.16 -0.71
CA SER A 604 8.78 21.28 -1.08
C SER A 604 7.98 20.96 -2.35
N VAL A 605 6.65 20.87 -2.20
CA VAL A 605 5.74 20.62 -3.32
C VAL A 605 5.71 21.82 -4.25
N LYS A 606 5.61 23.04 -3.71
CA LYS A 606 5.67 24.27 -4.51
C LYS A 606 7.02 24.39 -5.23
N GLY A 607 8.11 24.00 -4.56
CA GLY A 607 9.46 24.00 -5.12
C GLY A 607 9.57 23.11 -6.35
N LEU A 608 9.10 21.86 -6.27
CA LEU A 608 9.12 20.96 -7.42
C LEU A 608 8.20 21.44 -8.55
N ILE A 609 6.99 21.90 -8.23
CA ILE A 609 6.06 22.48 -9.21
C ILE A 609 6.69 23.68 -9.90
N ARG A 610 7.36 24.57 -9.15
CA ARG A 610 8.07 25.73 -9.70
C ARG A 610 9.16 25.29 -10.67
N GLN A 611 9.97 24.30 -10.31
CA GLN A 611 11.04 23.78 -11.18
C GLN A 611 10.47 23.27 -12.51
N ILE A 612 9.37 22.50 -12.46
CA ILE A 612 8.71 21.97 -13.66
C ILE A 612 8.10 23.11 -14.48
N ALA A 613 7.36 24.04 -13.85
CA ALA A 613 6.70 25.15 -14.54
C ALA A 613 7.68 26.11 -15.24
N LEU A 614 8.91 26.24 -14.70
CA LEU A 614 9.97 27.05 -15.30
C LEU A 614 10.84 26.29 -16.31
N SER A 615 10.70 24.97 -16.42
CA SER A 615 11.36 24.20 -17.47
C SER A 615 10.85 24.63 -18.84
N ARG A 616 11.72 24.63 -19.86
CA ARG A 616 11.28 24.87 -21.23
C ARG A 616 10.33 23.77 -21.71
N THR A 617 10.53 22.55 -21.24
CA THR A 617 9.68 21.38 -21.50
C THR A 617 8.21 21.65 -21.18
N TYR A 618 7.90 22.19 -19.99
CA TYR A 618 6.53 22.57 -19.64
C TYR A 618 6.00 23.74 -20.47
N GLN A 619 6.89 24.62 -20.93
CA GLN A 619 6.53 25.82 -21.69
C GLN A 619 6.37 25.57 -23.20
N LEU A 620 6.55 24.34 -23.67
CA LEU A 620 6.36 23.99 -25.07
C LEU A 620 4.90 24.14 -25.53
N SER A 621 4.74 24.45 -26.81
CA SER A 621 3.45 24.42 -27.49
C SER A 621 2.91 22.99 -27.59
N SER A 622 1.59 22.86 -27.72
CA SER A 622 0.92 21.61 -28.06
C SER A 622 0.54 21.52 -29.54
N ASP A 623 1.19 22.34 -30.38
CA ASP A 623 0.97 22.33 -31.82
C ASP A 623 1.36 20.98 -32.42
N TYR A 624 0.51 20.48 -33.31
CA TYR A 624 0.74 19.23 -34.00
C TYR A 624 1.91 19.34 -34.99
N ASP A 625 2.91 18.47 -34.82
CA ASP A 625 3.96 18.25 -35.80
C ASP A 625 3.80 16.85 -36.40
N ALA A 626 3.48 16.79 -37.70
CA ALA A 626 3.23 15.53 -38.38
C ALA A 626 4.44 14.59 -38.38
N LYS A 627 5.66 15.13 -38.50
CA LYS A 627 6.88 14.30 -38.54
C LYS A 627 7.22 13.74 -37.17
N ALA A 628 6.96 14.49 -36.11
CA ALA A 628 7.11 14.02 -34.74
C ALA A 628 6.05 12.95 -34.44
N TYR A 629 4.78 13.19 -34.82
CA TYR A 629 3.69 12.24 -34.62
C TYR A 629 3.87 10.93 -35.38
N ASP A 630 4.37 10.96 -36.62
CA ASP A 630 4.62 9.74 -37.40
C ASP A 630 5.78 8.89 -36.84
N LYS A 631 6.58 9.47 -35.93
CA LYS A 631 7.77 8.85 -35.38
C LYS A 631 7.61 8.39 -33.93
N ASP A 632 6.76 9.08 -33.17
CA ASP A 632 6.21 8.62 -31.88
C ASP A 632 5.30 7.40 -32.09
#